data_AF-H2ZUM3-F1
#
_entry.id   AF-H2ZUM3-F1
#
_cell.length_a   1.000
_cell.length_b   1.000
_cell.length_c   1.000
_cell.angle_alpha   90.00
_cell.angle_beta   90.00
_cell.angle_gamma   90.00
#
_symmetry.space_group_name_H-M   'P 1'
#
loop_
_entity.id
_entity.type
_entity.pdbx_description
1 polymer ?
#
loop_
_entity_poly.entity_id
_entity_poly.type
_entity_poly.pdbx_seq_one_letter_code
_entity_poly.pdbx_strand_id
1 'polypeptide(L)'
;MATAMYLEHYLDSIENLPCELQRNFQLMRDLDQRTEDKKAEIDKLATDYIANVKILSPDQRVEHLKKIQNAYSKCKEYSDDKVQLAMQTYEMVDKHIRRLDADLARFEADLKDKLEASDYESPGSRGLRSRQDYYTVLGHFC
;
A
#
# COMPACT_ATOMS: atom_id res chain seq x y z
N MET A 1 -3.62 -7.43 -27.04
CA MET A 1 -3.94 -6.00 -26.86
C MET A 1 -4.51 -5.69 -25.48
N ALA A 2 -5.52 -6.43 -24.98
CA ALA A 2 -6.10 -6.17 -23.64
C ALA A 2 -5.09 -6.23 -22.47
N THR A 3 -4.19 -7.22 -22.44
CA THR A 3 -3.13 -7.34 -21.41
C THR A 3 -2.18 -6.15 -21.32
N ALA A 4 -1.92 -5.46 -22.44
CA ALA A 4 -1.02 -4.30 -22.47
C ALA A 4 -1.67 -3.06 -21.84
N MET A 5 -2.96 -2.83 -22.07
CA MET A 5 -3.69 -1.69 -21.49
C MET A 5 -3.84 -1.79 -19.96
N TYR A 6 -4.04 -3.00 -19.42
CA TYR A 6 -4.12 -3.20 -17.97
C TYR A 6 -2.78 -2.94 -17.27
N LEU A 7 -1.68 -3.37 -17.89
CA LEU A 7 -0.34 -3.14 -17.35
C LEU A 7 0.06 -1.66 -17.41
N GLU A 8 -0.30 -0.97 -18.49
CA GLU A 8 -0.11 0.49 -18.62
C GLU A 8 -0.92 1.26 -17.57
N HIS A 9 -2.19 0.92 -17.38
CA HIS A 9 -3.03 1.57 -16.37
C HIS A 9 -2.54 1.30 -14.93
N TYR A 10 -1.92 0.14 -14.69
CA TYR A 10 -1.24 -0.15 -13.44
C TYR A 10 0.04 0.69 -13.29
N LEU A 11 0.91 0.73 -14.30
CA LEU A 11 2.16 1.50 -14.29
C LEU A 11 1.89 3.00 -14.07
N ASP A 12 0.89 3.57 -14.74
CA ASP A 12 0.44 4.95 -14.52
C ASP A 12 -0.06 5.16 -13.07
N SER A 13 -0.67 4.15 -12.47
CA SER A 13 -1.18 4.23 -11.10
C SER A 13 -0.10 4.18 -10.02
N ILE A 14 1.10 3.67 -10.32
CA ILE A 14 2.23 3.59 -9.39
C ILE A 14 3.39 4.52 -9.73
N GLU A 15 3.34 5.24 -10.86
CA GLU A 15 4.44 6.08 -11.34
C GLU A 15 4.94 7.09 -10.28
N ASN A 16 4.00 7.67 -9.52
CA ASN A 16 4.32 8.67 -8.50
C ASN A 16 4.71 8.06 -7.14
N LEU A 17 4.36 6.80 -6.89
CA LEU A 17 4.52 6.15 -5.58
C LEU A 17 5.98 6.10 -5.12
N PRO A 18 6.98 5.71 -5.95
CA PRO A 18 8.39 5.72 -5.55
C PRO A 18 8.89 7.11 -5.15
N CYS A 19 8.48 8.16 -5.88
CA CYS A 19 8.88 9.53 -5.60
C CYS A 19 8.29 10.03 -4.27
N GLU A 20 6.99 9.77 -4.05
CA GLU A 20 6.29 10.14 -2.81
C GLU A 20 6.85 9.37 -1.59
N LEU A 21 7.13 8.07 -1.74
CA LEU A 21 7.78 7.28 -0.69
C LEU A 21 9.16 7.83 -0.33
N GLN A 22 9.99 8.11 -1.34
CA GLN A 22 11.32 8.66 -1.11
C GLN A 22 11.25 9.98 -0.35
N ARG A 23 10.32 10.87 -0.72
CA ARG A 23 10.07 12.13 -0.03
C ARG A 23 9.64 11.90 1.42
N ASN A 24 8.69 11.00 1.66
CA ASN A 24 8.19 10.72 3.01
C ASN A 24 9.27 10.11 3.90
N PHE A 25 10.10 9.19 3.38
CA PHE A 25 11.22 8.65 4.14
C PHE A 25 12.29 9.70 4.44
N GLN A 26 12.55 10.64 3.52
CA GLN A 26 13.43 11.77 3.82
C GLN A 26 12.88 12.61 4.97
N LEU A 27 11.60 13.01 4.90
CA LEU A 27 10.96 13.79 5.95
C LEU A 27 10.94 13.05 7.29
N MET A 28 10.73 11.73 7.28
CA MET A 28 10.76 10.91 8.48
C MET A 28 12.16 10.86 9.10
N ARG A 29 13.22 10.75 8.29
CA ARG A 29 14.61 10.84 8.78
C ARG A 29 14.92 12.20 9.38
N ASP A 30 14.41 13.27 8.78
CA ASP A 30 14.61 14.62 9.31
C ASP A 30 13.89 14.81 10.66
N LEU A 31 12.68 14.27 10.82
CA LEU A 31 11.96 14.25 12.09
C LEU A 31 12.67 13.39 13.15
N ASP A 32 13.24 12.26 12.75
CA ASP A 32 14.02 11.39 13.62
C ASP A 32 15.24 12.11 14.16
N GLN A 33 16.00 12.76 13.28
CA GLN A 33 17.18 13.52 13.69
C GLN A 33 16.80 14.64 14.66
N ARG A 34 15.75 15.43 14.36
CA ARG A 34 15.28 16.50 15.24
C ARG A 34 14.80 15.99 16.60
N THR A 35 14.20 14.80 16.63
CA THR A 35 13.76 14.15 17.87
C THR A 35 14.96 13.73 18.71
N GLU A 36 15.96 13.09 18.10
CA GLU A 36 17.20 12.68 18.79
C GLU A 36 18.00 13.89 19.29
N ASP A 37 18.11 14.96 18.51
CA ASP A 37 18.75 16.20 18.93
C ASP A 37 18.06 16.79 20.18
N LYS A 38 16.72 16.78 20.21
CA LYS A 38 15.96 17.25 21.37
C LYS A 38 16.10 16.33 22.58
N LYS A 39 16.14 15.01 22.40
CA LYS A 39 16.43 14.07 23.50
C LYS A 39 17.81 14.34 24.10
N ALA A 40 18.83 14.51 23.28
CA ALA A 40 20.18 14.83 23.74
C ALA A 40 20.24 16.18 24.48
N GLU A 41 19.50 17.20 24.01
CA GLU A 41 19.35 18.48 24.71
C GLU A 41 18.68 18.31 26.08
N ILE A 42 17.60 17.52 26.14
CA ILE A 42 16.88 17.22 27.40
C ILE A 42 17.80 16.51 28.38
N ASP A 43 18.52 15.49 27.94
CA ASP A 43 19.44 14.71 28.79
C ASP A 43 20.56 15.60 29.35
N LYS A 44 21.11 16.50 28.52
CA LYS A 44 22.10 17.48 28.97
C LYS A 44 21.51 18.43 30.01
N LEU A 45 20.36 19.05 29.72
CA LEU A 45 19.69 19.99 30.64
C LEU A 45 19.31 19.33 31.97
N ALA A 46 18.87 18.07 31.93
CA ALA A 46 18.53 17.29 33.10
C ALA A 46 19.77 16.94 33.94
N THR A 47 20.85 16.51 33.28
CA THR A 47 22.14 16.22 33.93
C THR A 47 22.70 17.47 34.62
N ASP A 48 22.72 18.60 33.90
CA ASP A 48 23.17 19.89 34.42
C ASP A 48 22.32 20.34 35.61
N TYR A 49 21.00 20.16 35.54
CA TYR A 49 20.09 20.48 36.64
C TYR A 49 20.40 19.64 37.88
N ILE A 50 20.49 18.31 37.74
CA ILE A 50 20.76 17.40 38.87
C ILE A 50 22.11 17.72 39.53
N ALA A 51 23.13 18.02 38.73
CA ALA A 51 24.46 18.37 39.24
C ALA A 51 24.47 19.69 40.04
N ASN A 52 23.68 20.68 39.60
CA ASN A 52 23.74 22.04 40.15
C ASN A 52 22.55 22.41 41.06
N VAL A 53 21.52 21.57 41.20
CA VAL A 53 20.27 21.92 41.90
C VAL A 53 20.50 22.47 43.31
N LYS A 54 21.49 21.97 44.05
CA LYS A 54 21.80 22.39 45.43
C LYS A 54 22.33 23.82 45.51
N ILE A 55 22.99 24.32 44.47
CA ILE A 55 23.58 25.65 44.42
C ILE A 55 22.69 26.68 43.68
N LEU A 56 21.68 26.22 42.95
CA LEU A 56 20.73 27.08 42.24
C LEU A 56 19.69 27.71 43.19
N SER A 57 19.37 28.99 42.95
CA SER A 57 18.26 29.66 43.62
C SER A 57 16.90 29.07 43.21
N PRO A 58 15.82 29.28 44.00
CA PRO A 58 14.49 28.82 43.64
C PRO A 58 14.04 29.29 42.24
N ASP A 59 14.28 30.56 41.89
CA ASP A 59 13.92 31.11 40.58
C ASP A 59 14.71 30.45 39.44
N GLN A 60 16.02 30.24 39.64
CA GLN A 60 16.85 29.54 38.66
C GLN A 60 16.41 28.09 38.46
N ARG A 61 15.97 27.41 39.52
CA ARG A 61 15.44 26.04 39.41
C ARG A 61 14.17 26.00 38.56
N VAL A 62 13.26 26.95 38.79
CA VAL A 62 12.02 27.07 37.99
C VAL A 62 12.36 27.34 36.52
N GLU A 63 13.30 28.26 36.25
CA GLU A 63 13.72 28.56 34.89
C GLU A 63 14.34 27.34 34.18
N HIS A 64 15.18 26.58 34.88
CA HIS A 64 15.80 25.37 34.33
C HIS A 64 14.77 24.29 34.00
N LEU A 65 13.83 24.04 34.93
CA LEU A 65 12.73 23.09 34.71
C LEU A 65 11.84 23.52 33.53
N LYS A 66 11.58 24.82 33.38
CA LYS A 66 10.83 25.35 32.24
C LYS A 66 11.56 25.11 30.91
N LYS A 67 12.89 25.23 30.86
CA LYS A 67 13.69 24.89 29.67
C LYS A 67 13.56 23.41 29.32
N ILE A 68 13.69 22.52 30.30
CA ILE A 68 13.51 21.07 30.11
C ILE A 68 12.09 20.77 29.59
N GLN A 69 11.07 21.34 30.22
CA GLN A 69 9.67 21.12 29.83
C GLN A 69 9.39 21.59 28.39
N ASN A 70 9.94 22.73 27.99
CA ASN A 70 9.79 23.25 26.63
C ASN A 70 10.48 22.34 25.61
N ALA A 71 11.71 21.89 25.90
CA ALA A 71 12.43 20.95 25.05
C ALA A 71 11.68 19.62 24.91
N TYR A 72 11.16 19.08 26.03
CA TYR A 72 10.33 17.88 26.04
C TYR A 72 9.04 18.03 25.22
N SER A 73 8.35 19.16 25.37
CA SER A 73 7.13 19.45 24.60
C SER A 73 7.41 19.46 23.10
N LYS A 74 8.54 20.05 22.68
CA LYS A 74 8.96 20.06 21.27
C LYS A 74 9.40 18.67 20.78
N CYS A 75 10.11 17.91 21.61
CA CYS A 75 10.48 16.52 21.32
C CYS A 75 9.24 15.65 21.07
N LYS A 76 8.21 15.83 21.91
CA LYS A 76 6.93 15.14 21.77
C LYS A 76 6.24 15.53 20.47
N GLU A 77 6.17 16.82 20.14
CA GLU A 77 5.58 17.30 18.88
C GLU A 77 6.24 16.64 17.66
N TYR A 78 7.58 16.60 17.60
CA TYR A 78 8.28 15.90 16.51
C TYR A 78 7.99 14.39 16.47
N SER A 79 7.84 13.77 17.65
CA SER A 79 7.50 12.35 17.75
C SER A 79 6.07 12.08 17.24
N ASP A 80 5.12 12.95 17.57
CA ASP A 80 3.73 12.86 17.12
C ASP A 80 3.66 13.08 15.59
N ASP A 81 4.36 14.08 15.05
CA ASP A 81 4.47 14.34 13.61
C ASP A 81 5.07 13.13 12.86
N LYS A 82 6.10 12.49 13.43
CA LYS A 82 6.71 11.28 12.87
C LYS A 82 5.69 10.14 12.76
N VAL A 83 4.89 9.93 13.81
CA VAL A 83 3.84 8.89 13.82
C VAL A 83 2.79 9.19 12.75
N GLN A 84 2.35 10.44 12.63
CA GLN A 84 1.38 10.84 11.60
C GLN A 84 1.93 10.62 10.18
N LEU A 85 3.18 11.00 9.92
CA LEU A 85 3.82 10.77 8.63
C LEU A 85 3.94 9.28 8.31
N ALA A 86 4.28 8.45 9.30
CA ALA A 86 4.33 7.00 9.13
C ALA A 86 2.96 6.41 8.80
N MET A 87 1.90 6.85 9.49
CA MET A 87 0.53 6.43 9.18
C MET A 87 0.13 6.82 7.76
N GLN A 88 0.35 8.07 7.36
CA GLN A 88 0.03 8.54 6.00
C GLN A 88 0.80 7.76 4.93
N THR A 89 2.08 7.47 5.19
CA THR A 89 2.92 6.70 4.28
C THR A 89 2.42 5.26 4.15
N TYR A 90 2.00 4.64 5.26
CA TYR A 90 1.41 3.31 5.27
C TYR A 90 0.07 3.27 4.50
N GLU A 91 -0.84 4.20 4.77
CA GLU A 91 -2.14 4.30 4.11
C GLU A 91 -2.00 4.52 2.59
N MET A 92 -1.04 5.34 2.18
CA MET A 92 -0.70 5.54 0.78
C MET A 92 -0.32 4.20 0.12
N VAL A 93 0.60 3.45 0.74
CA VAL A 93 1.02 2.14 0.20
C VAL A 93 -0.13 1.14 0.20
N ASP A 94 -0.92 1.04 1.28
CA ASP A 94 -2.08 0.15 1.38
C ASP A 94 -3.10 0.43 0.26
N LYS A 95 -3.33 1.70 -0.07
CA LYS A 95 -4.20 2.09 -1.19
C LYS A 95 -3.71 1.54 -2.53
N HIS A 96 -2.39 1.53 -2.78
CA HIS A 96 -1.83 0.95 -4.01
C HIS A 96 -1.92 -0.58 -4.00
N ILE A 97 -1.71 -1.24 -2.86
CA ILE A 97 -1.88 -2.69 -2.72
C ILE A 97 -3.32 -3.10 -3.02
N ARG A 98 -4.32 -2.44 -2.43
CA ARG A 98 -5.73 -2.76 -2.68
C ARG A 98 -6.15 -2.54 -4.13
N ARG A 99 -5.60 -1.51 -4.77
CA ARG A 99 -5.87 -1.25 -6.19
C ARG A 99 -5.30 -2.37 -7.06
N LEU A 100 -4.06 -2.78 -6.78
CA LEU A 100 -3.42 -3.93 -7.40
C LEU A 100 -4.23 -5.20 -7.28
N ASP A 101 -4.69 -5.53 -6.07
CA ASP A 101 -5.49 -6.73 -5.81
C ASP A 101 -6.81 -6.70 -6.61
N ALA A 102 -7.46 -5.54 -6.71
CA ALA A 102 -8.69 -5.37 -7.47
C ALA A 102 -8.47 -5.51 -8.99
N ASP A 103 -7.38 -4.93 -9.50
CA ASP A 103 -7.02 -5.02 -10.92
C ASP A 103 -6.63 -6.46 -11.30
N LEU A 104 -5.92 -7.18 -10.41
CA LEU A 104 -5.61 -8.60 -10.57
C LEU A 104 -6.86 -9.48 -10.58
N ALA A 105 -7.78 -9.28 -9.63
CA ALA A 105 -9.02 -10.05 -9.57
C ALA A 105 -9.89 -9.86 -10.82
N ARG A 106 -9.97 -8.63 -11.35
CA ARG A 106 -10.64 -8.37 -12.63
C ARG A 106 -9.96 -9.06 -13.79
N PHE A 107 -8.62 -9.03 -13.83
CA PHE A 107 -7.85 -9.69 -14.87
C PHE A 107 -8.08 -11.21 -14.89
N GLU A 108 -8.11 -11.85 -13.72
CA GLU A 108 -8.41 -13.28 -13.58
C GLU A 108 -9.83 -13.63 -14.05
N ALA A 109 -10.82 -12.80 -13.71
CA ALA A 109 -12.20 -12.98 -14.16
C ALA A 109 -12.32 -12.86 -15.70
N ASP A 110 -11.76 -11.80 -16.29
CA ASP A 110 -11.75 -11.60 -17.75
C ASP A 110 -11.05 -12.75 -18.50
N LEU A 111 -10.00 -13.33 -17.90
CA LEU A 111 -9.28 -14.47 -18.48
C LEU A 111 -10.14 -15.73 -18.45
N LYS A 112 -10.83 -15.99 -17.33
CA LYS A 112 -11.72 -17.13 -17.16
C LYS A 112 -12.91 -17.06 -18.13
N ASP A 113 -13.55 -15.90 -18.25
CA ASP A 113 -14.67 -15.69 -19.17
C ASP A 113 -14.27 -15.94 -20.64
N LYS A 114 -13.07 -15.51 -21.05
CA LYS A 114 -12.54 -15.78 -22.39
C LYS A 114 -12.25 -17.25 -22.65
N LEU A 115 -11.75 -17.96 -21.64
CA LEU A 115 -11.52 -19.41 -21.72
C LEU A 115 -12.85 -20.16 -21.86
N GLU A 116 -13.85 -19.82 -21.03
CA GLU A 116 -15.18 -20.44 -21.10
C GLU A 116 -15.91 -20.12 -22.41
N ALA A 117 -15.74 -18.92 -22.96
CA ALA A 117 -16.27 -18.55 -24.27
C ALA A 117 -15.63 -19.35 -25.42
N SER A 118 -14.33 -19.67 -25.32
CA SER A 118 -13.61 -20.42 -26.36
C SER A 118 -13.96 -21.92 -26.40
N ASP A 119 -14.35 -22.51 -25.26
CA ASP A 119 -14.79 -23.91 -25.19
C ASP A 119 -16.18 -24.14 -25.82
N TYR A 120 -16.99 -23.09 -25.98
CA TYR A 120 -18.28 -23.13 -26.67
C TYR A 120 -18.16 -23.06 -28.21
N GLU A 121 -17.00 -22.73 -28.77
CA GLU A 121 -16.74 -22.70 -30.22
C GLU A 121 -16.03 -23.96 -30.75
N SER A 122 -16.14 -25.10 -30.07
CA SER A 122 -15.77 -26.40 -30.68
C SER A 122 -16.90 -26.87 -31.61
N PRO A 123 -16.72 -26.92 -32.94
CA PRO A 123 -17.77 -27.32 -33.85
C PRO A 123 -17.99 -28.82 -33.70
N GLY A 124 -19.09 -29.16 -33.02
CA GLY A 124 -19.62 -30.52 -32.97
C GLY A 124 -19.64 -31.16 -34.35
N SER A 125 -18.79 -32.17 -34.52
CA SER A 125 -19.08 -33.41 -35.22
C SER A 125 -20.08 -33.33 -36.38
N ARG A 126 -19.67 -32.78 -37.54
CA ARG A 126 -20.27 -33.18 -38.82
C ARG A 126 -19.78 -34.59 -39.18
N GLY A 127 -20.33 -35.58 -38.47
CA GLY A 127 -20.24 -36.98 -38.85
C GLY A 127 -20.96 -37.21 -40.17
N LEU A 128 -20.18 -37.33 -41.23
CA LEU A 128 -20.61 -37.76 -42.56
C LEU A 128 -21.25 -39.16 -42.46
N ARG A 129 -22.58 -39.22 -42.33
CA ARG A 129 -23.36 -40.44 -42.65
C ARG A 129 -23.54 -40.49 -44.17
N SER A 130 -22.53 -41.03 -44.86
CA SER A 130 -22.71 -41.58 -46.20
C SER A 130 -22.78 -43.10 -46.08
N ARG A 131 -23.98 -43.68 -46.23
CA ARG A 131 -24.27 -44.74 -47.22
C ARG A 131 -25.76 -45.10 -47.19
N GLN A 132 -26.39 -44.75 -48.31
CA GLN A 132 -27.50 -45.37 -49.03
C GLN A 132 -27.96 -46.79 -48.59
N ASP A 133 -29.26 -47.01 -48.82
CA ASP A 133 -29.97 -48.29 -49.06
C ASP A 133 -30.74 -48.91 -47.89
N TYR A 134 -32.04 -48.58 -47.77
CA TYR A 134 -33.16 -49.44 -48.22
C TYR A 134 -34.51 -48.82 -47.80
N TYR A 135 -35.24 -48.27 -48.76
CA TYR A 135 -36.64 -47.85 -48.64
C TYR A 135 -37.48 -48.74 -49.57
N THR A 136 -38.03 -49.84 -49.06
CA THR A 136 -39.13 -50.67 -49.63
C THR A 136 -39.20 -51.94 -48.77
N VAL A 137 -40.28 -52.47 -48.22
CA VAL A 137 -41.74 -52.28 -48.29
C VAL A 137 -42.28 -52.73 -46.93
N LEU A 138 -43.00 -51.89 -46.18
CA LEU A 138 -43.95 -52.35 -45.17
C LEU A 138 -45.31 -51.76 -45.54
N GLY A 139 -46.05 -52.52 -46.34
CA GLY A 139 -47.40 -52.19 -46.75
C GLY A 139 -47.94 -53.19 -47.77
N HIS A 140 -48.98 -53.92 -47.36
CA HIS A 140 -49.89 -54.77 -48.13
C HIS A 140 -49.45 -56.21 -48.46
N PHE A 141 -49.97 -57.22 -47.74
CA PHE A 141 -51.18 -58.00 -48.13
C PHE A 141 -51.40 -59.19 -47.16
N CYS A 142 -52.68 -59.43 -46.82
CA CYS A 142 -53.28 -60.62 -46.16
C CYS A 142 -52.70 -61.12 -44.83
#